data_AF-A0AAV7SGT6-F1
#
_entry.id   AF-A0AAV7SGT6-F1
#
_cell.length_a   1.000
_cell.length_b   1.000
_cell.length_c   1.000
_cell.angle_alpha   90.00
_cell.angle_beta   90.00
_cell.angle_gamma   90.00
#
_symmetry.space_group_name_H-M   'P 1'
#
loop_
_entity.id
_entity.type
_entity.pdbx_description
1 polymer ?
#
loop_
_entity_poly.entity_id
_entity_poly.type
_entity_poly.pdbx_seq_one_letter_code
_entity_poly.pdbx_strand_id
1 'polypeptide(L)'
;MMAQHKQIPGDNKKARVATKQLQAAVSKIAKTCSQIGEGIAMIEIRANVLEAELGTVAQQSAMHDTQLIDIQWKIEDFENRQRCNNLHIFGIQEGAEGRDPRAFIVGIFSAAFPDLAGWDWEKEI
;
A
#
# COMPACT_ATOMS: atom_id res chain seq x y z
N MET A 1 68.92 -45.65 46.74
CA MET A 1 68.90 -45.70 45.26
C MET A 1 67.80 -44.77 44.77
N MET A 2 68.15 -43.58 44.26
CA MET A 2 67.19 -42.62 43.69
C MET A 2 67.26 -42.72 42.17
N ALA A 3 66.20 -43.25 41.55
CA ALA A 3 66.06 -43.27 40.10
C ALA A 3 65.73 -41.85 39.61
N GLN A 4 66.68 -41.23 38.92
CA GLN A 4 66.45 -39.94 38.25
C GLN A 4 65.41 -40.12 37.15
N HIS A 5 64.26 -39.48 37.36
CA HIS A 5 63.18 -39.42 36.39
C HIS A 5 63.63 -38.56 35.20
N LYS A 6 64.13 -39.20 34.13
CA LYS A 6 64.46 -38.53 32.87
C LYS A 6 63.16 -38.17 32.15
N GLN A 7 62.77 -36.91 32.28
CA GLN A 7 61.68 -36.33 31.51
C GLN A 7 62.04 -36.33 30.01
N ILE A 8 61.20 -36.93 29.17
CA ILE A 8 61.44 -37.12 27.73
C ILE A 8 61.26 -35.76 27.01
N PRO A 9 62.32 -35.17 26.42
CA PRO A 9 62.26 -33.82 25.84
C PRO A 9 61.35 -33.68 24.61
N GLY A 10 61.01 -34.78 23.95
CA GLY A 10 60.24 -34.81 22.69
C GLY A 10 58.75 -34.50 22.87
N ASP A 11 58.13 -34.99 23.95
CA ASP A 11 56.69 -34.79 24.20
C ASP A 11 56.38 -33.34 24.58
N ASN A 12 57.31 -32.66 25.24
CA ASN A 12 57.16 -31.27 25.66
C ASN A 12 57.21 -30.29 24.46
N LYS A 13 57.96 -30.63 23.40
CA LYS A 13 57.97 -29.87 22.15
C LYS A 13 56.66 -30.03 21.38
N LYS A 14 56.15 -31.26 21.25
CA LYS A 14 54.86 -31.54 20.60
C LYS A 14 53.70 -30.86 21.34
N ALA A 15 53.70 -30.93 22.68
CA ALA A 15 52.74 -30.24 23.51
C ALA A 15 52.75 -28.72 23.25
N ARG A 16 53.93 -28.06 23.27
CA ARG A 16 54.04 -26.62 22.96
C ARG A 16 53.53 -26.24 21.57
N VAL A 17 53.76 -27.07 20.56
CA VAL A 17 53.25 -26.81 19.20
C VAL A 17 51.73 -26.92 19.17
N ALA A 18 51.16 -27.95 19.80
CA ALA A 18 49.71 -28.10 19.93
C ALA A 18 49.07 -26.93 20.71
N THR A 19 49.70 -26.47 21.80
CA THR A 19 49.18 -25.31 22.55
C THR A 19 49.17 -24.04 21.69
N LYS A 20 50.23 -23.80 20.89
CA LYS A 20 50.27 -22.66 19.98
C LYS A 20 49.21 -22.74 18.88
N GLN A 21 49.00 -23.92 18.31
CA GLN A 21 47.97 -24.14 17.29
C GLN A 21 46.56 -23.94 17.87
N LEU A 22 46.29 -24.46 19.06
CA LEU A 22 45.03 -24.22 19.77
C LEU A 22 44.83 -22.73 20.07
N GLN A 23 45.86 -22.03 20.53
CA GLN A 23 45.78 -20.60 20.83
C GLN A 23 45.50 -19.77 19.56
N ALA A 24 46.09 -20.13 18.43
CA ALA A 24 45.80 -19.51 17.15
C ALA A 24 44.36 -19.77 16.68
N ALA A 25 43.87 -21.02 16.83
CA ALA A 25 42.50 -21.39 16.50
C ALA A 25 41.48 -20.64 17.38
N VAL A 26 41.71 -20.58 18.69
CA VAL A 26 40.87 -19.82 19.64
C VAL A 26 40.85 -18.34 19.29
N SER A 27 42.00 -17.75 18.96
CA SER A 27 42.06 -16.34 18.53
C SER A 27 41.28 -16.10 17.24
N LYS A 28 41.35 -17.02 16.28
CA LYS A 28 40.57 -16.95 15.04
C LYS A 28 39.07 -17.03 15.31
N ILE A 29 38.64 -18.00 16.13
CA ILE A 29 37.23 -18.17 16.51
C ILE A 29 36.71 -16.94 17.25
N ALA A 30 37.48 -16.39 18.20
CA ALA A 30 37.10 -15.19 18.93
C ALA A 30 36.87 -13.99 17.99
N LYS A 31 37.75 -13.80 16.99
CA LYS A 31 37.57 -12.76 15.97
C LYS A 31 36.32 -12.97 15.13
N THR A 32 36.08 -14.19 14.66
CA THR A 32 34.87 -14.50 13.88
C THR A 32 33.60 -14.31 14.70
N CYS A 33 33.61 -14.67 15.98
CA CYS A 33 32.47 -14.45 16.86
C CYS A 33 32.19 -12.95 17.07
N SER A 34 33.23 -12.12 17.22
CA SER A 34 33.07 -10.66 17.30
C SER A 34 32.43 -10.09 16.04
N GLN A 35 32.95 -10.47 14.86
CA GLN A 35 32.45 -10.01 13.58
C GLN A 35 31.00 -10.44 13.33
N ILE A 36 30.65 -11.67 13.68
CA ILE A 36 29.27 -12.16 13.59
C ILE A 36 28.37 -11.38 14.56
N GLY A 37 28.82 -11.13 15.79
CA GLY A 37 28.06 -10.35 16.77
C GLY A 37 27.77 -8.92 16.29
N GLU A 38 28.76 -8.25 15.72
CA GLU A 38 28.59 -6.94 15.08
C GLU A 38 27.62 -7.00 13.90
N GLY A 39 27.72 -8.05 13.07
CA GLY A 39 26.81 -8.28 11.95
C GLY A 39 25.35 -8.46 12.38
N ILE A 40 25.13 -9.25 13.44
CA ILE A 40 23.80 -9.47 14.02
C ILE A 40 23.22 -8.15 14.54
N ALA A 41 23.99 -7.38 15.32
CA ALA A 41 23.54 -6.09 15.85
C ALA A 41 23.12 -5.11 14.74
N MET A 42 23.87 -5.06 13.63
CA MET A 42 23.49 -4.23 12.48
C MET A 42 22.20 -4.71 11.81
N ILE A 43 22.02 -6.03 11.67
CA ILE A 43 20.81 -6.60 11.07
C ILE A 43 19.59 -6.30 11.95
N GLU A 44 19.71 -6.43 13.27
CA GLU A 44 18.64 -6.13 14.23
C GLU A 44 18.20 -4.66 14.13
N ILE A 45 19.16 -3.73 14.09
CA ILE A 45 18.87 -2.30 13.91
C ILE A 45 18.12 -2.07 12.59
N ARG A 46 18.59 -2.65 11.49
CA ARG A 46 17.96 -2.50 10.17
C ARG A 46 16.55 -3.11 10.14
N ALA A 47 16.35 -4.26 10.78
CA ALA A 47 15.05 -4.90 10.87
C ALA A 47 14.04 -3.99 11.60
N ASN A 48 14.42 -3.43 12.75
CA ASN A 48 13.57 -2.51 13.51
C ASN A 48 13.17 -1.27 12.71
N VAL A 49 14.10 -0.68 11.95
CA VAL A 49 13.81 0.47 11.08
C VAL A 49 12.81 0.10 9.99
N LEU A 50 13.04 -1.01 9.30
CA LEU A 50 12.16 -1.48 8.23
C LEU A 50 10.76 -1.83 8.74
N GLU A 51 10.65 -2.42 9.93
CA GLU A 51 9.36 -2.71 10.57
C GLU A 51 8.59 -1.43 10.89
N ALA A 52 9.27 -0.39 11.40
CA ALA A 52 8.65 0.91 11.66
C ALA A 52 8.20 1.63 10.37
N GLU A 53 9.02 1.59 9.33
CA GLU A 53 8.67 2.13 8.01
C GLU A 53 7.48 1.39 7.40
N LEU A 54 7.46 0.06 7.47
CA LEU A 54 6.36 -0.76 6.98
C LEU A 54 5.05 -0.42 7.71
N GLY A 55 5.10 -0.25 9.02
CA GLY A 55 3.94 0.19 9.81
C GLY A 55 3.41 1.55 9.36
N THR A 56 4.31 2.49 9.09
CA THR A 56 3.94 3.84 8.62
C THR A 56 3.28 3.79 7.24
N VAL A 57 3.87 3.04 6.29
CA VAL A 57 3.32 2.89 4.94
C VAL A 57 1.97 2.19 4.96
N ALA A 58 1.81 1.14 5.77
CA ALA A 58 0.54 0.44 5.92
C ALA A 58 -0.57 1.35 6.44
N GLN A 59 -0.26 2.20 7.44
CA GLN A 59 -1.20 3.19 7.96
C GLN A 59 -1.59 4.23 6.90
N GLN A 60 -0.62 4.76 6.16
CA GLN A 60 -0.88 5.71 5.08
C GLN A 60 -1.75 5.11 3.98
N SER A 61 -1.50 3.86 3.58
CA SER A 61 -2.33 3.16 2.59
C SER A 61 -3.79 3.06 3.05
N ALA A 62 -4.03 2.63 4.29
CA ALA A 62 -5.38 2.52 4.83
C ALA A 62 -6.10 3.88 4.89
N MET A 63 -5.37 4.95 5.20
CA MET A 63 -5.92 6.31 5.17
C MET A 63 -6.29 6.73 3.75
N HIS A 64 -5.43 6.48 2.76
CA HIS A 64 -5.72 6.79 1.36
C HIS A 64 -6.90 5.98 0.82
N ASP A 65 -7.01 4.69 1.17
CA ASP A 65 -8.16 3.87 0.77
C ASP A 65 -9.48 4.43 1.30
N THR A 66 -9.48 4.89 2.55
CA THR A 66 -10.65 5.55 3.16
C THR A 66 -10.99 6.84 2.43
N GLN A 67 -9.99 7.66 2.11
CA GLN A 67 -10.19 8.91 1.37
C GLN A 67 -10.73 8.67 -0.05
N LEU A 68 -10.26 7.63 -0.73
CA LEU A 68 -10.74 7.25 -2.06
C LEU A 68 -12.22 6.86 -2.02
N ILE A 69 -12.62 6.06 -1.04
CA ILE A 69 -14.02 5.69 -0.82
C ILE A 69 -14.87 6.94 -0.60
N ASP A 70 -14.46 7.84 0.30
CA ASP A 70 -15.19 9.08 0.59
C ASP A 70 -15.34 9.99 -0.65
N ILE A 71 -14.29 10.10 -1.46
CA ILE A 71 -14.32 10.88 -2.71
C ILE A 71 -15.26 10.22 -3.72
N GLN A 72 -15.23 8.89 -3.82
CA GLN A 72 -16.11 8.16 -4.73
C GLN A 72 -17.59 8.38 -4.37
N TRP A 73 -17.96 8.30 -3.09
CA TRP A 73 -19.32 8.60 -2.63
C TRP A 73 -19.74 10.04 -2.95
N LYS A 74 -18.84 11.01 -2.79
CA LYS A 74 -19.11 12.41 -3.13
C LYS A 74 -19.34 12.60 -4.62
N ILE A 75 -18.52 11.96 -5.45
CA ILE A 75 -18.68 12.02 -6.91
C ILE A 75 -20.04 11.42 -7.31
N GLU A 76 -20.39 10.27 -6.74
CA GLU A 76 -21.68 9.63 -7.00
C GLU A 76 -22.87 10.51 -6.58
N ASP A 77 -22.81 11.12 -5.39
CA ASP A 77 -23.84 12.07 -4.93
C ASP A 77 -23.95 13.28 -5.88
N PHE A 78 -22.82 13.85 -6.31
CA PHE A 78 -22.84 14.96 -7.26
C PHE A 78 -23.37 14.57 -8.64
N GLU A 79 -22.97 13.42 -9.18
CA GLU A 79 -23.50 12.92 -10.44
C GLU A 79 -25.00 12.69 -10.37
N ASN A 80 -25.48 12.10 -9.28
CA ASN A 80 -26.90 11.86 -9.07
C ASN A 80 -27.66 13.19 -9.02
N ARG A 81 -27.22 14.17 -8.22
CA ARG A 81 -27.86 15.49 -8.14
C ARG A 81 -27.85 16.24 -9.46
N GLN A 82 -26.75 16.16 -10.22
CA GLN A 82 -26.64 16.77 -11.55
C GLN A 82 -27.62 16.12 -12.54
N ARG A 83 -27.78 14.79 -12.50
CA ARG A 83 -28.66 14.06 -13.43
C ARG A 83 -30.13 14.06 -13.02
N CYS A 84 -30.48 14.35 -11.76
CA CYS A 84 -31.88 14.39 -11.30
C CYS A 84 -32.78 15.34 -12.10
N ASN A 85 -32.23 16.40 -12.68
CA ASN A 85 -32.98 17.36 -13.51
C ASN A 85 -32.92 17.05 -15.01
N ASN A 86 -32.22 15.98 -15.42
CA ASN A 86 -32.08 15.61 -16.82
C ASN A 86 -33.09 14.52 -17.17
N LEU A 87 -33.94 14.79 -18.18
CA LEU A 87 -34.81 13.78 -18.74
C LEU A 87 -34.16 13.12 -19.96
N HIS A 88 -34.09 11.79 -19.95
CA HIS A 88 -33.64 11.01 -21.09
C HIS A 88 -34.85 10.51 -21.88
N ILE A 89 -35.00 10.97 -23.12
CA ILE A 89 -36.11 10.59 -23.99
C ILE A 89 -35.58 9.63 -25.06
N PHE A 90 -36.16 8.44 -25.15
CA PHE A 90 -35.74 7.38 -26.08
C PHE A 90 -36.81 7.14 -27.16
N GLY A 91 -36.38 6.62 -28.32
CA GLY A 91 -37.28 6.23 -29.41
C GLY A 91 -37.70 7.36 -30.35
N ILE A 92 -37.08 8.54 -30.23
CA ILE A 92 -37.26 9.64 -31.18
C ILE A 92 -36.30 9.44 -32.36
N GLN A 93 -36.80 9.51 -33.59
CA GLN A 93 -35.95 9.46 -34.78
C GLN A 93 -35.09 10.73 -34.89
N GLU A 94 -33.83 10.57 -35.29
CA GLU A 94 -32.92 11.70 -35.49
C GLU A 94 -33.50 12.71 -36.51
N GLY A 95 -33.46 14.00 -36.15
CA GLY A 95 -34.00 15.08 -36.98
C GLY A 95 -35.51 15.30 -36.90
N ALA A 96 -36.26 14.51 -36.12
CA ALA A 96 -37.70 14.70 -35.91
C ALA A 96 -38.04 16.05 -35.24
N GLU A 97 -37.08 16.63 -34.52
CA GLU A 97 -37.19 17.93 -33.84
C GLU A 97 -37.26 19.14 -34.79
N GLY A 98 -36.82 18.99 -36.04
CA GLY A 98 -36.84 20.05 -37.04
C GLY A 98 -35.97 21.26 -36.65
N ARG A 99 -36.49 22.48 -36.86
CA ARG A 99 -35.74 23.73 -36.64
C ARG A 99 -35.78 24.24 -35.19
N ASP A 100 -36.78 23.81 -34.41
CA ASP A 100 -37.00 24.28 -33.04
C ASP A 100 -37.27 23.10 -32.09
N PRO A 101 -36.22 22.62 -31.40
CA PRO A 101 -36.32 21.53 -30.43
C PRO A 101 -37.28 21.86 -29.26
N ARG A 102 -37.43 23.13 -28.87
CA ARG A 102 -38.30 23.51 -27.75
C ARG A 102 -39.76 23.29 -28.10
N ALA A 103 -40.18 23.77 -29.27
CA ALA A 103 -41.55 23.60 -29.75
C ALA A 103 -41.90 22.11 -29.92
N PHE A 104 -40.95 21.32 -30.42
CA PHE A 104 -41.09 19.87 -30.56
C PHE A 104 -41.33 19.17 -29.21
N ILE A 105 -40.49 19.45 -28.20
CA ILE A 105 -40.62 18.88 -26.87
C ILE A 105 -41.95 19.28 -26.20
N VAL A 106 -42.36 20.54 -26.28
CA VAL A 106 -43.65 21.01 -25.75
C VAL A 106 -44.82 20.28 -26.41
N GLY A 107 -44.76 20.04 -27.72
CA GLY A 107 -45.77 19.28 -28.45
C GLY A 107 -45.87 17.82 -27.98
N ILE A 108 -44.73 17.15 -27.80
CA ILE A 108 -44.70 15.79 -27.25
C ILE A 108 -45.34 15.74 -25.87
N PHE A 109 -44.95 16.63 -24.96
CA PHE A 109 -45.48 16.64 -23.59
C PHE A 109 -46.96 16.96 -23.55
N SER A 110 -47.43 17.91 -24.36
CA SER A 110 -48.85 18.29 -24.42
C SER A 110 -49.73 17.16 -24.98
N ALA A 111 -49.19 16.35 -25.91
CA ALA A 111 -49.89 15.18 -26.43
C ALA A 111 -49.86 13.99 -25.46
N ALA A 112 -48.74 13.76 -24.77
CA ALA A 112 -48.54 12.66 -23.84
C ALA A 112 -49.22 12.89 -22.48
N PHE A 113 -49.31 14.14 -22.04
CA PHE A 113 -49.90 14.54 -20.76
C PHE A 113 -50.89 15.70 -20.96
N PRO A 114 -52.11 15.40 -21.45
CA PRO A 114 -53.13 16.41 -21.73
C PRO A 114 -53.52 17.24 -20.50
N ASP A 115 -53.42 16.65 -19.30
CA ASP A 115 -53.74 17.30 -18.03
C ASP A 115 -52.74 18.42 -17.66
N LEU A 116 -51.56 18.44 -18.29
CA LEU A 116 -50.55 19.48 -18.14
C LEU A 116 -50.65 20.55 -19.24
N ALA A 117 -51.51 20.35 -20.25
CA ALA A 117 -51.68 21.27 -21.37
C ALA A 117 -52.44 22.52 -20.91
N GLY A 118 -51.69 23.55 -20.51
CA GLY A 118 -52.22 24.80 -19.97
C GLY A 118 -51.64 25.22 -18.63
N TRP A 119 -50.74 24.41 -18.04
CA TRP A 119 -49.99 24.82 -16.87
C TRP A 119 -48.99 25.91 -17.26
N ASP A 120 -49.14 27.09 -16.66
CA ASP A 120 -48.30 28.26 -16.91
C ASP A 120 -47.04 28.21 -16.01
N TRP A 121 -46.04 27.47 -16.47
CA TRP A 121 -44.79 27.22 -15.74
C TRP A 121 -43.97 28.48 -15.45
N GLU A 122 -44.27 29.61 -16.11
CA GLU A 122 -43.59 30.90 -15.90
C GLU A 122 -44.14 31.67 -14.69
N LYS A 123 -45.28 31.26 -14.10
CA LYS A 123 -45.87 31.92 -12.92
C LYS A 123 -45.43 31.36 -11.56
N GLU A 124 -44.69 30.25 -11.53
CA GLU A 124 -44.27 29.58 -10.29
C GLU A 124 -42.76 29.57 -10.03
N ILE A 125 -41.95 30.24 -10.87
CA ILE A 125 -40.51 30.50 -10.64
C ILE A 125 -40.33 31.94 -10.14
#